data_AF-X1IXY4-F1
#
_entry.id   AF-X1IXY4-F1
#
_cell.length_a   1.000
_cell.length_b   1.000
_cell.length_c   1.000
_cell.angle_alpha   90.00
_cell.angle_beta   90.00
_cell.angle_gamma   90.00
#
_symmetry.space_group_name_H-M   'P 1'
#
loop_
_entity.id
_entity.type
_entity.pdbx_description
1 polymer ?
#
loop_
_entity_poly.entity_id
_entity_poly.type
_entity_poly.pdbx_seq_one_letter_code
_entity_poly.pdbx_strand_id
1 'polypeptide(L)' 'MHEFQVLAAQGWVIVYTNPYGSGGYEEAFQAGLPGHYGEQDYEDLMEAIDYTLRQYDFIDAQRLGVLGGSYG' A
#
# COMPACT_ATOMS: atom_id res chain seq x y z
N MET A 1 -0.97 -3.10 13.36
CA MET A 1 -2.07 -2.10 13.44
C MET A 1 -1.84 -1.06 14.53
N HIS A 2 -1.04 -1.35 15.58
CA HIS A 2 -0.69 -0.35 16.60
C HIS A 2 0.11 0.81 16.01
N GLU A 3 1.09 0.49 15.16
CA GLU A 3 1.99 1.42 14.48
C GLU A 3 1.22 2.46 13.66
N PHE A 4 0.18 2.01 12.95
CA PHE A 4 -0.68 2.88 12.13
C PHE A 4 -1.40 3.91 13.01
N GLN A 5 -1.91 3.49 14.17
CA GLN A 5 -2.62 4.38 15.08
C GLN A 5 -1.66 5.38 15.75
N VAL A 6 -0.44 4.97 16.06
CA VAL A 6 0.60 5.87 16.60
C VAL A 6 0.96 6.94 15.57
N LEU A 7 1.21 6.56 14.31
CA LEU A 7 1.54 7.51 13.25
C LEU A 7 0.36 8.44 12.92
N ALA A 8 -0.87 7.90 12.87
CA ALA A 8 -2.06 8.71 12.68
C ALA A 8 -2.23 9.76 13.80
N ALA A 9 -1.99 9.37 15.07
CA ALA A 9 -2.02 10.30 16.20
C ALA A 9 -0.93 11.38 16.13
N GLN A 10 0.17 11.13 15.41
CA GLN A 10 1.23 12.10 15.13
C GLN A 10 0.94 12.99 13.90
N GLY A 11 -0.22 12.83 13.25
CA GLY A 11 -0.64 13.64 12.11
C GLY A 11 -0.25 13.08 10.75
N TRP A 12 0.16 11.81 10.67
CA TRP A 12 0.38 11.13 9.38
C TRP A 12 -0.93 10.63 8.78
N VAL A 13 -1.05 10.75 7.47
CA VAL A 13 -2.06 10.02 6.71
C VAL A 13 -1.53 8.61 6.47
N ILE A 14 -2.32 7.59 6.79
CA ILE A 14 -1.96 6.19 6.62
C ILE A 14 -2.78 5.59 5.49
N VAL A 15 -2.09 5.11 4.46
CA VAL A 15 -2.67 4.41 3.32
C VAL A 15 -2.11 2.99 3.33
N TYR A 16 -3.00 2.00 3.25
CA TYR A 16 -2.63 0.60 3.11
C TYR A 16 -3.66 -0.09 2.23
N THR A 17 -3.21 -1.01 1.40
CA THR A 17 -4.05 -1.76 0.45
C THR A 17 -3.55 -3.20 0.36
N ASN A 18 -4.36 -4.06 -0.23
CA ASN A 18 -4.00 -5.44 -0.57
C ASN A 18 -3.63 -5.48 -2.06
N PRO A 19 -2.34 -5.33 -2.44
CA PRO A 19 -1.92 -5.42 -3.84
C PRO A 19 -2.04 -6.86 -4.37
N TYR A 20 -1.82 -7.03 -5.67
CA TYR A 20 -1.80 -8.31 -6.37
C TYR A 20 -1.05 -9.39 -5.60
N GLY A 21 -1.64 -10.59 -5.51
CA GLY A 21 -1.09 -11.70 -4.73
C GLY A 21 -1.38 -11.71 -3.24
N SER A 22 -2.02 -10.66 -2.70
CA SER A 22 -2.41 -10.63 -1.28
C SER A 22 -3.34 -11.78 -0.90
N GLY A 23 -3.20 -12.25 0.34
CA GLY A 23 -4.08 -13.27 0.91
C GLY A 23 -5.53 -12.78 1.09
N GLY A 24 -6.47 -13.73 1.18
CA GLY A 24 -7.90 -13.43 1.34
C GLY A 24 -8.70 -13.40 0.03
N TYR A 25 -8.01 -13.57 -1.10
CA TYR A 25 -8.60 -13.76 -2.44
C TYR A 25 -8.49 -15.22 -2.90
N GLU A 26 -9.00 -15.51 -4.09
CA GLU A 26 -8.89 -16.83 -4.72
C GLU A 26 -7.44 -17.29 -4.90
N GLU A 27 -7.23 -18.61 -4.91
CA GLU A 27 -5.90 -19.22 -5.00
C GLU A 27 -5.15 -18.76 -6.26
N ALA A 28 -5.84 -18.62 -7.39
CA ALA A 28 -5.26 -18.15 -8.64
C ALA A 28 -4.68 -16.73 -8.55
N PHE A 29 -5.32 -15.84 -7.77
CA PHE A 29 -4.81 -14.49 -7.53
C PHE A 29 -3.53 -14.52 -6.71
N GLN A 30 -3.50 -15.33 -5.64
CA GLN A 30 -2.33 -15.46 -4.76
C GLN A 30 -1.15 -16.15 -5.47
N ALA A 31 -1.43 -17.14 -6.31
CA ALA A 31 -0.43 -17.94 -7.01
C ALA A 31 0.35 -17.15 -8.08
N GLY A 32 -0.13 -15.97 -8.49
CA GLY A 32 0.54 -15.13 -9.49
C GLY A 32 1.72 -14.31 -8.97
N LEU A 33 1.84 -14.10 -7.66
CA LEU A 33 2.88 -13.26 -7.08
C LEU A 33 4.25 -13.96 -6.91
N PRO A 34 4.34 -15.23 -6.46
CA PRO A 34 5.63 -15.88 -6.27
C PRO A 34 6.49 -15.88 -7.55
N GLY A 35 7.64 -15.22 -7.50
CA GLY A 35 8.56 -15.07 -8.64
C GLY A 35 8.37 -13.79 -9.46
N HIS A 36 7.34 -13.00 -9.17
CA HIS A 36 6.96 -11.74 -9.83
C HIS A 36 6.87 -10.56 -8.85
N TYR A 37 7.70 -10.59 -7.80
CA TYR A 37 7.72 -9.59 -6.73
C TYR A 37 8.19 -8.23 -7.25
N GLY A 38 7.45 -7.16 -6.94
CA GLY A 38 7.74 -5.80 -7.39
C GLY A 38 7.34 -5.53 -8.84
N GLU A 39 6.53 -6.41 -9.44
CA GLU A 39 5.95 -6.21 -10.76
C GLU A 39 4.54 -5.63 -10.59
N GLN A 40 3.50 -6.45 -10.73
CA GLN A 40 2.12 -5.96 -10.67
C GLN A 40 1.73 -5.45 -9.27
N ASP A 41 2.28 -6.05 -8.20
CA ASP A 41 2.03 -5.58 -6.83
C ASP A 41 2.60 -4.19 -6.57
N TYR A 42 3.71 -3.82 -7.21
CA TYR A 42 4.24 -2.46 -7.17
C TYR A 42 3.34 -1.47 -7.90
N GLU A 43 2.87 -1.81 -9.11
CA GLU A 43 1.96 -0.96 -9.87
C GLU A 43 0.65 -0.70 -9.11
N ASP A 44 0.11 -1.72 -8.43
CA ASP A 44 -1.07 -1.57 -7.59
C ASP A 44 -0.84 -0.57 -6.42
N LEU A 45 0.35 -0.58 -5.82
CA LEU A 45 0.72 0.38 -4.77
C LEU A 45 0.81 1.81 -5.34
N MET A 46 1.41 1.98 -6.52
CA MET A 46 1.52 3.28 -7.18
C MET A 46 0.15 3.82 -7.57
N GLU A 47 -0.74 2.98 -8.12
CA GLU A 47 -2.11 3.37 -8.45
C GLU A 47 -2.90 3.78 -7.21
N ALA A 48 -2.74 3.06 -6.09
CA ALA A 48 -3.39 3.41 -4.83
C ALA A 48 -2.95 4.79 -4.30
N ILE A 49 -1.66 5.13 -4.42
CA ILE A 49 -1.15 6.46 -4.03
C ILE A 49 -1.66 7.55 -5.00
N ASP A 50 -1.61 7.31 -6.30
CA ASP A 50 -2.11 8.26 -7.32
C ASP A 50 -3.62 8.52 -7.16
N TYR A 51 -4.40 7.48 -6.86
CA TYR A 51 -5.80 7.64 -6.51
C TYR A 51 -5.96 8.49 -5.25
N THR A 52 -5.24 8.14 -4.18
CA THR A 52 -5.33 8.82 -2.89
C THR A 52 -4.99 10.30 -2.99
N LEU A 53 -3.91 10.66 -3.68
CA LEU A 53 -3.50 12.06 -3.90
C LEU A 53 -4.52 12.84 -4.74
N ARG A 54 -5.21 12.19 -5.68
CA ARG A 54 -6.27 12.82 -6.48
C ARG A 54 -7.57 13.01 -5.70
N GLN A 55 -7.88 12.16 -4.73
CA GLN A 55 -9.13 12.24 -3.98
C GLN A 55 -9.06 13.19 -2.78
N TYR A 56 -7.88 13.40 -2.20
CA TYR A 56 -7.71 14.11 -0.94
C TYR A 56 -6.69 15.24 -1.04
N ASP A 57 -7.17 16.46 -1.25
CA ASP A 57 -6.35 17.66 -1.45
C ASP A 57 -5.50 18.07 -0.22
N PHE A 58 -5.75 17.48 0.95
CA PHE A 58 -4.98 17.74 2.17
C PHE A 58 -3.69 16.92 2.26
N ILE A 59 -3.45 15.98 1.34
CA ILE A 59 -2.26 15.13 1.33
C ILE A 59 -1.15 15.82 0.52
N ASP A 60 0.02 15.96 1.12
CA ASP A 60 1.18 16.59 0.49
C ASP A 60 2.01 15.57 -0.30
N ALA A 61 1.94 15.66 -1.63
CA ALA A 61 2.66 14.77 -2.55
C ALA A 61 4.20 14.88 -2.46
N GLN A 62 4.76 15.91 -1.81
CA GLN A 62 6.20 16.04 -1.59
C GLN A 62 6.67 15.39 -0.27
N ARG A 63 5.74 14.89 0.55
CA ARG A 63 6.03 14.28 1.87
C ARG A 63 5.44 12.88 1.98
N LEU A 64 5.87 12.00 1.09
CA LEU A 64 5.48 10.58 1.09
C LEU A 64 6.56 9.71 1.73
N GLY A 65 6.13 8.67 2.44
CA GLY A 65 7.01 7.68 3.04
C GLY A 65 6.41 6.28 2.90
N VAL A 66 7.29 5.28 2.79
CA VAL A 66 6.92 3.87 2.71
C VAL A 66 7.43 3.16 3.96
N LEU A 67 6.60 2.32 4.57
CA LEU A 67 6.94 1.52 5.73
C LEU A 67 6.38 0.11 5.55
N GLY A 68 7.18 -0.90 5.85
CA GLY A 68 6.73 -2.28 5.84
C GLY A 68 7.66 -3.21 6.61
N GLY A 69 7.29 -4.49 6.62
CA GLY A 69 8.05 -5.53 7.28
C GLY A 69 7.78 -6.89 6.63
N SER A 70 8.77 -7.78 6.73
CA SER A 70 8.83 -9.02 5.95
C SER A 70 8.85 -8.73 4.44
N TYR A 71 7.78 -8.92 3.71
CA TYR A 71 7.75 -8.61 2.28
C TYR A 71 7.61 -7.10 1.99
N GLY A 72 6.91 -6.39 2.88
CA GLY A 72 6.65 -4.96 2.74
C GLY A 72 7.81 -4.06 3.13
#